data_AF-A0A917B1D0-F1
#
_entry.id   AF-A0A917B1D0-F1
#
_cell.length_a   1.000
_cell.length_b   1.000
_cell.length_c   1.000
_cell.angle_alpha   90.00
_cell.angle_beta   90.00
_cell.angle_gamma   90.00
#
_symmetry.space_group_name_H-M   'P 1'
#
loop_
_entity.id
_entity.type
_entity.pdbx_description
1 polymer ?
#
loop_
_entity_poly.entity_id
_entity_poly.type
_entity_poly.pdbx_seq_one_letter_code
_entity_poly.pdbx_strand_id
1 'polypeptide(L)' 'MRPTFSIGRIVLSEPLPGVIEGVVIVHGKARTRAVAVRLERLGPRWRASAINVL' A
#
# COMPACT_ATOMS: atom_id res chain seq x y z
N MET A 1 -10.05 -12.32 -19.20
CA MET A 1 -10.09 -12.67 -17.76
C MET A 1 -9.68 -11.46 -16.93
N ARG A 2 -10.43 -11.06 -15.89
CA ARG A 2 -10.04 -9.96 -14.98
C ARG A 2 -9.12 -10.52 -13.89
N PRO A 3 -7.92 -9.95 -13.64
CA PRO A 3 -7.08 -10.36 -12.53
C PRO A 3 -7.86 -10.23 -11.22
N THR A 4 -7.90 -11.31 -10.44
CA THR A 4 -8.49 -11.29 -9.09
C THR A 4 -7.35 -11.28 -8.10
N PHE A 5 -7.42 -10.33 -7.16
CA PHE A 5 -6.48 -10.20 -6.06
C PHE A 5 -7.24 -10.25 -4.75
N SER A 6 -6.64 -10.84 -3.72
CA SER A 6 -7.09 -10.67 -2.33
C SER A 6 -6.03 -9.94 -1.53
N ILE A 7 -6.50 -9.18 -0.54
CA ILE A 7 -5.64 -8.42 0.37
C ILE A 7 -5.41 -9.26 1.61
N GLY A 8 -4.13 -9.49 1.93
CA GLY A 8 -3.68 -10.17 3.13
C GLY A 8 -3.38 -9.18 4.25
N ARG A 9 -2.35 -9.50 5.05
CA ARG A 9 -1.92 -8.67 6.18
C ARG A 9 -1.57 -7.25 5.72
N ILE A 10 -1.99 -6.29 6.54
CA ILE A 10 -1.63 -4.88 6.43
C ILE A 10 -0.81 -4.52 7.66
N VAL A 11 0.33 -3.87 7.47
CA VAL A 11 1.12 -3.24 8.54
C VAL A 11 1.22 -1.76 8.21
N LEU A 12 0.86 -0.90 9.17
CA LEU A 12 0.85 0.55 9.00
C LEU A 12 1.67 1.22 10.11
N SER A 13 2.19 2.39 9.79
CA SER A 13 2.82 3.34 10.71
C SER A 13 2.44 4.77 10.31
N GLU A 14 2.31 5.64 11.29
CA GLU A 14 2.08 7.06 11.09
C GLU A 14 3.28 7.83 11.68
N PRO A 15 4.38 7.96 10.92
CA PRO A 15 5.62 8.50 11.47
C PRO A 15 5.53 10.01 11.73
N LEU A 16 4.64 10.72 11.01
CA LEU A 16 4.36 12.14 11.19
C LEU A 16 2.88 12.44 10.89
N PRO A 17 2.33 13.55 11.42
CA PRO A 17 0.99 14.00 11.06
C PRO A 17 0.82 14.13 9.53
N GLY A 18 -0.23 13.51 8.99
CA GLY A 18 -0.51 13.55 7.55
C GLY A 18 0.40 12.65 6.71
N VAL A 19 1.14 11.73 7.33
CA VAL A 19 1.97 10.74 6.66
C VAL A 19 1.57 9.35 7.13
N ILE A 20 1.29 8.44 6.18
CA ILE A 20 1.07 7.02 6.46
C ILE A 20 2.12 6.22 5.67
N GLU A 21 2.80 5.32 6.34
CA GLU A 21 3.63 4.30 5.72
C GLU A 21 2.99 2.94 5.92
N GLY A 22 2.95 2.13 4.87
CA GLY A 22 2.26 0.86 4.92
C GLY A 22 2.89 -0.21 4.05
N VAL A 23 2.78 -1.45 4.49
CA VAL A 23 3.03 -2.65 3.68
C VAL A 23 1.75 -3.47 3.63
N VAL A 24 1.29 -3.75 2.42
CA VAL A 24 0.12 -4.60 2.17
C VAL A 24 0.58 -5.86 1.44
N ILE A 25 0.21 -7.02 1.96
CA ILE A 25 0.41 -8.28 1.24
C ILE A 25 -0.72 -8.46 0.22
N VAL A 26 -0.37 -8.55 -1.05
CA VAL A 26 -1.33 -8.77 -2.15
C VAL A 26 -1.15 -10.19 -2.69
N HIS A 27 -2.22 -10.97 -2.60
CA HIS A 27 -2.26 -12.33 -3.12
C HIS A 27 -2.88 -12.32 -4.52
N GLY A 28 -2.10 -12.70 -5.53
CA GLY A 28 -2.60 -13.01 -6.87
C GLY A 28 -2.43 -14.49 -7.18
N LYS A 29 -3.12 -14.99 -8.21
CA LYS A 29 -3.13 -16.41 -8.60
C LYS A 29 -1.74 -17.05 -8.73
N ALA A 30 -0.78 -16.31 -9.31
CA ALA A 30 0.57 -16.82 -9.59
C ALA A 30 1.63 -16.39 -8.56
N ARG A 31 1.33 -15.37 -7.75
CA ARG A 31 2.33 -14.74 -6.88
C ARG A 31 1.70 -13.96 -5.74
N THR A 32 2.35 -14.04 -4.59
CA THR A 32 2.16 -13.07 -3.50
C THR A 32 3.23 -11.99 -3.61
N ARG A 33 2.86 -10.74 -3.36
CA ARG A 33 3.75 -9.58 -3.38
C ARG A 33 3.53 -8.74 -2.14
N ALA A 34 4.59 -8.14 -1.62
CA ALA A 34 4.47 -7.09 -0.62
C ALA A 34 4.47 -5.74 -1.33
N VAL A 35 3.46 -4.91 -1.08
CA VAL A 35 3.36 -3.56 -1.65
C VAL A 35 3.63 -2.57 -0.54
N ALA A 36 4.80 -1.95 -0.57
CA ALA A 36 5.14 -0.86 0.32
C ALA A 36 4.63 0.46 -0.29
N VAL A 37 3.89 1.23 0.49
CA VAL A 37 3.29 2.51 0.08
C VAL A 37 3.55 3.58 1.13
N ARG A 38 3.86 4.79 0.67
CA ARG A 38 3.85 6.00 1.49
C ARG A 38 2.76 6.93 0.97
N LEU A 39 1.85 7.32 1.86
CA LEU A 39 0.82 8.29 1.59
C LEU A 39 1.13 9.58 2.33
N GLU A 40 1.04 10.71 1.63
CA GLU A 40 1.17 12.04 2.19
C GLU A 40 -0.09 12.84 1.94
N ARG A 41 -0.51 13.61 2.94
CA ARG A 41 -1.65 14.50 2.81
C ARG A 41 -1.30 15.66 1.89
N LEU A 42 -2.09 15.82 0.83
CA LEU A 42 -2.02 16.94 -0.11
C LEU A 42 -3.37 17.66 -0.09
N GLY A 43 -3.48 18.67 0.79
CA GLY A 43 -4.74 19.34 1.07
C GLY A 43 -5.82 18.34 1.54
N PRO A 44 -7.00 18.28 0.90
CA PRO A 44 -8.06 17.34 1.28
C PRO A 44 -7.85 15.92 0.71
N ARG A 45 -6.75 15.65 -0.02
CA ARG A 45 -6.48 14.36 -0.68
C ARG A 45 -5.26 13.67 -0.09
N TRP A 46 -5.15 12.37 -0.34
CA TRP A 46 -3.93 11.62 -0.11
C TRP A 46 -3.19 11.46 -1.45
N ARG A 47 -1.87 11.61 -1.42
CA ARG A 47 -0.99 11.32 -2.55
C ARG A 47 -0.11 10.15 -2.15
N ALA A 48 -0.06 9.11 -2.98
CA ALA A 48 0.98 8.09 -2.84
C ALA A 48 2.31 8.68 -3.32
N SER A 49 3.15 9.10 -2.38
CA SER A 49 4.45 9.70 -2.69
C SER A 49 5.53 8.66 -2.97
N ALA A 50 5.33 7.41 -2.53
CA ALA A 50 6.15 6.26 -2.92
C ALA A 50 5.29 4.99 -3.01
N ILE A 51 5.56 4.14 -4.02
CA ILE A 51 4.98 2.80 -4.17
C ILE A 51 6.11 1.86 -4.62
N ASN A 52 6.30 0.75 -3.92
CA ASN A 52 7.24 -0.31 -4.28
C ASN A 52 6.54 -1.67 -4.21
N VAL A 53 6.83 -2.54 -5.18
CA VAL A 53 6.30 -3.90 -5.25
C VAL A 53 7.49 -4.86 -5.11
N LEU A 54 7.47 -5.64 -4.02
CA LEU A 54 8.49 -6.64 -3.66
C LEU A 54 7.99 -8.04 -3.99
#